data_AF-A0AA42KFV9-F1
#
_entry.id   AF-A0AA42KFV9-F1
#
_cell.length_a   1.000
_cell.length_b   1.000
_cell.length_c   1.000
_cell.angle_alpha   90.00
_cell.angle_beta   90.00
_cell.angle_gamma   90.00
#
_symmetry.space_group_name_H-M   'P 1'
#
loop_
_entity.id
_entity.type
_entity.pdbx_description
1 polymer ?
#
loop_
_entity_poly.entity_id
_entity_poly.type
_entity_poly.pdbx_seq_one_letter_code
_entity_poly.pdbx_strand_id
1 'polypeptide(L)' 'MFRAVLIETLLLDETTLQQRIEALAGAREWRLEAQGEGWLLWLDDSRDSARLCGALLACSWLRRLDFVV' A
#
# COMPACT_ATOMS: atom_id res chain seq x y z
N MET A 1 -5.36 -15.24 4.21
CA MET A 1 -4.11 -15.29 3.41
C MET A 1 -3.73 -13.85 3.10
N PHE A 2 -2.47 -13.47 3.34
CA PHE A 2 -2.00 -12.12 2.98
C PHE A 2 -1.54 -12.12 1.52
N ARG A 3 -1.84 -11.05 0.79
CA ARG A 3 -1.38 -10.78 -0.57
C ARG A 3 -0.47 -9.56 -0.54
N ALA A 4 0.63 -9.62 -1.27
CA ALA A 4 1.54 -8.50 -1.42
C ALA A 4 1.13 -7.64 -2.61
N VAL A 5 1.14 -6.32 -2.41
CA VAL A 5 0.94 -5.31 -3.43
C VAL A 5 2.20 -4.46 -3.48
N LEU A 6 2.86 -4.42 -4.63
CA LEU A 6 3.97 -3.53 -4.88
C LEU A 6 3.45 -2.10 -5.05
N ILE A 7 4.08 -1.18 -4.33
CA ILE A 7 3.80 0.25 -4.31
C ILE A 7 5.11 0.97 -4.64
N GLU A 8 5.11 1.76 -5.71
CA GLU A 8 6.17 2.72 -5.99
C GLU A 8 5.62 4.13 -5.77
N THR A 9 6.32 4.94 -4.98
CA THR A 9 5.92 6.32 -4.70
C THR A 9 6.82 7.30 -5.43
N LEU A 10 6.37 8.55 -5.58
CA LEU A 10 7.16 9.54 -6.32
C LEU A 10 8.38 10.02 -5.53
N LEU A 11 8.27 10.23 -4.22
CA LEU A 11 9.37 10.68 -3.33
C LEU A 11 9.01 10.45 -1.84
N LEU A 12 8.13 9.50 -1.50
CA LEU A 12 7.74 9.31 -0.10
C LEU A 12 8.76 8.45 0.63
N ASP A 13 9.25 8.94 1.76
CA ASP A 13 9.93 8.12 2.75
C ASP A 13 8.94 7.16 3.43
N GLU A 14 9.49 6.15 4.11
CA GLU A 14 8.72 5.12 4.80
C GLU A 14 7.70 5.69 5.79
N THR A 15 8.09 6.68 6.58
CA THR A 15 7.24 7.23 7.65
C THR A 15 6.07 7.96 7.04
N THR A 16 6.32 8.78 6.01
CA THR A 16 5.26 9.48 5.30
C THR A 16 4.33 8.49 4.59
N LEU A 17 4.87 7.43 3.98
CA LEU A 17 4.06 6.39 3.35
C LEU A 17 3.16 5.67 4.35
N GLN A 18 3.71 5.24 5.49
CA GLN A 18 2.94 4.59 6.56
C GLN A 18 1.80 5.50 7.05
N GLN A 19 2.05 6.78 7.26
CA GLN A 19 1.01 7.75 7.67
C GLN A 19 -0.10 7.88 6.62
N ARG A 20 0.25 7.89 5.33
CA ARG A 20 -0.73 7.96 4.23
C ARG A 20 -1.57 6.69 4.14
N ILE A 21 -0.93 5.53 4.27
CA ILE A 21 -1.63 4.24 4.25
C ILE A 21 -2.55 4.14 5.46
N GLU A 22 -2.08 4.47 6.67
CA GLU A 22 -2.90 4.46 7.89
C GLU A 22 -4.13 5.36 7.76
N ALA A 23 -3.97 6.57 7.18
CA ALA A 23 -5.09 7.47 6.94
C ALA A 23 -6.15 6.91 5.96
N LEU A 24 -5.76 6.01 5.05
CA LEU A 24 -6.65 5.36 4.09
C LEU A 24 -7.23 4.03 4.63
N ALA A 25 -6.41 3.24 5.33
CA ALA A 25 -6.75 1.91 5.81
C ALA A 25 -7.56 1.95 7.12
N GLY A 26 -7.34 2.99 7.94
CA GLY A 26 -7.76 3.03 9.34
C GLY A 26 -7.00 2.01 10.19
N ALA A 27 -7.59 1.61 11.33
CA ALA A 27 -7.00 0.70 12.31
C ALA A 27 -6.92 -0.79 11.86
N ARG A 28 -6.67 -1.05 10.58
CA ARG A 28 -6.61 -2.40 10.00
C ARG A 28 -5.22 -3.00 10.06
N GLU A 29 -5.17 -4.32 10.02
CA GLU A 29 -3.90 -5.04 9.92
C GLU A 29 -3.36 -4.98 8.48
N TRP A 30 -2.31 -4.19 8.31
CA TRP A 30 -1.48 -4.16 7.11
C TRP A 30 -0.02 -4.18 7.53
N ARG A 31 0.87 -4.57 6.63
CA ARG A 31 2.32 -4.49 6.86
C ARG A 31 2.99 -3.86 5.65
N LEU A 32 3.97 -3.02 5.90
CA LEU A 32 4.78 -2.40 4.87
C LEU A 32 6.21 -2.94 4.98
N GLU A 33 6.77 -3.33 3.85
CA GLU A 33 8.12 -3.88 3.75
C GLU A 33 8.86 -3.20 2.60
N ALA A 34 10.09 -2.75 2.83
CA ALA A 34 10.91 -2.15 1.77
C ALA A 34 11.32 -3.21 0.74
N GLN A 35 11.14 -2.92 -0.55
CA GLN A 35 11.57 -3.79 -1.64
C GLN A 35 12.22 -2.98 -2.77
N GLY A 36 13.54 -3.01 -2.85
CA GLY A 36 14.28 -2.30 -3.90
C GLY A 36 13.97 -0.80 -3.88
N GLU A 37 13.46 -0.28 -5.00
CA GLU A 37 13.04 1.12 -5.15
C GLU A 37 11.58 1.39 -4.71
N GLY A 38 10.88 0.38 -4.20
CA GLY A 38 9.47 0.47 -3.80
C GLY A 38 9.19 -0.21 -2.47
N TRP A 39 7.90 -0.49 -2.26
CA TRP A 39 7.37 -1.02 -1.02
C TRP A 39 6.39 -2.15 -1.29
N LEU A 40 6.46 -3.22 -0.52
CA LEU A 40 5.43 -4.24 -0.47
C LEU A 40 4.44 -3.90 0.64
N LEU A 41 3.19 -3.69 0.25
CA LEU A 41 2.06 -3.61 1.15
C LEU A 41 1.37 -4.96 1.23
N TRP A 42 1.48 -5.61 2.38
CA TRP A 42 0.82 -6.87 2.68
C TRP A 42 -0.57 -6.61 3.24
N LEU A 43 -1.57 -7.15 2.54
CA LEU A 43 -2.99 -6.98 2.84
C LEU A 43 -3.70 -8.32 2.95
N ASP A 44 -4.73 -8.41 3.78
CA ASP A 44 -5.58 -9.60 3.82
C ASP A 44 -6.49 -9.69 2.57
N ASP A 45 -7.06 -10.87 2.32
CA ASP A 45 -8.04 -11.08 1.23
C ASP A 45 -9.45 -10.64 1.69
N SER A 46 -9.58 -9.34 1.96
CA SER A 46 -10.85 -8.73 2.37
C SER A 46 -11.35 -7.71 1.36
N ARG A 47 -12.66 -7.48 1.37
CA ARG A 47 -13.30 -6.41 0.58
C ARG A 47 -12.71 -5.03 0.91
N ASP A 48 -12.24 -4.86 2.14
CA ASP A 48 -11.70 -3.60 2.59
C ASP A 48 -10.27 -3.37 2.11
N SER A 49 -9.45 -4.41 2.05
CA SER A 49 -8.16 -4.38 1.37
C SER A 49 -8.31 -4.05 -0.12
N ALA A 50 -9.35 -4.59 -0.79
CA ALA A 50 -9.67 -4.18 -2.16
C ALA A 50 -10.07 -2.70 -2.27
N ARG A 51 -10.81 -2.16 -1.29
CA ARG A 51 -11.13 -0.72 -1.23
C ARG A 51 -9.89 0.14 -1.00
N LEU A 52 -8.97 -0.30 -0.14
CA LEU A 52 -7.70 0.37 0.09
C LEU A 52 -6.87 0.45 -1.20
N CYS A 53 -6.73 -0.65 -1.94
CA CYS A 53 -6.08 -0.64 -3.25
C CYS A 53 -6.74 0.36 -4.22
N GLY A 54 -8.07 0.40 -4.25
CA GLY A 54 -8.81 1.39 -5.03
C GLY A 54 -8.52 2.84 -4.62
N ALA A 55 -8.43 3.12 -3.32
CA ALA A 55 -8.09 4.44 -2.80
C ALA A 55 -6.63 4.83 -3.11
N LEU A 56 -5.70 3.88 -3.01
CA LEU A 56 -4.30 4.05 -3.38
C LEU A 56 -4.15 4.42 -4.86
N LEU A 57 -4.87 3.74 -5.75
CA LEU A 57 -4.87 4.06 -7.19
C LEU A 57 -5.37 5.49 -7.50
N ALA A 58 -6.15 6.10 -6.62
CA ALA A 58 -6.63 7.48 -6.77
C ALA A 58 -5.63 8.52 -6.22
N CYS A 59 -4.54 8.10 -5.58
CA CYS A 59 -3.58 9.00 -4.95
C CYS A 59 -2.55 9.54 -5.95
N SER A 60 -2.33 10.86 -5.94
CA SER A 60 -1.37 11.53 -6.83
C SER A 60 0.11 11.31 -6.47
N TRP A 61 0.38 10.83 -5.25
CA TRP A 61 1.73 10.53 -4.76
C TRP A 61 2.20 9.11 -5.13
N LEU A 62 1.27 8.28 -5.62
CA LEU A 62 1.54 6.92 -6.03
C LEU A 62 1.92 6.89 -7.52
N ARG A 63 3.07 6.29 -7.83
CA ARG A 63 3.53 6.12 -9.21
C ARG A 63 3.01 4.83 -9.82
N ARG A 64 3.01 3.75 -9.03
CA ARG A 64 2.68 2.41 -9.49
C ARG A 64 2.05 1.60 -8.36
N LEU A 65 1.08 0.76 -8.71
CA LEU A 65 0.49 -0.24 -7.86
C LEU A 65 0.33 -1.54 -8.64
N ASP A 66 0.93 -2.62 -8.16
CA ASP A 66 0.88 -3.92 -8.83
C ASP A 66 0.67 -5.06 -7.84
N PHE A 67 -0.11 -6.06 -8.23
CA PHE A 67 -0.29 -7.27 -7.43
C PHE A 67 0.90 -8.20 -7.65
N VAL A 68 1.53 -8.64 -6.55
CA VAL A 68 2.60 -9.63 -6.59
C VAL A 68 1.95 -11.01 -6.48
N VAL A 69 2.26 -11.90 -7.43
CA VAL A 69 1.71 -13.26 -7.54
C VAL A 69 2.60 -14.26 -6.82
#